data_AF-E4XSV7-F1
#
_entry.id   AF-E4XSV7-F1
#
_cell.length_a   1.000
_cell.length_b   1.000
_cell.length_c   1.000
_cell.angle_alpha   90.00
_cell.angle_beta   90.00
_cell.angle_gamma   90.00
#
_symmetry.space_group_name_H-M   'P 1'
#
loop_
_entity.id
_entity.type
_entity.pdbx_description
1 polymer ?
#
loop_
_entity_poly.entity_id
_entity_poly.type
_entity_poly.pdbx_seq_one_letter_code
_entity_poly.pdbx_strand_id
1 'polypeptide(L)'
;MEDEELEKVIGLLAAGEKKINLKFFAFYNCEVAESGWTIKFRSAYEEFGGDGKYYYFWLSNKEGGAKFKAIAREIDLRNGEEKNQRELQSERDGTRQLIKYIKVDDLAFVRFNITIL
;
A
#
# COMPACT_ATOMS: atom_id res chain seq x y z
N MET A 1 -0.95 10.90 2.16
CA MET A 1 -1.37 10.01 3.24
C MET A 1 -0.35 10.15 4.33
N GLU A 2 -0.78 10.71 5.45
CA GLU A 2 0.01 10.84 6.67
C GLU A 2 -0.37 9.72 7.65
N ASP A 3 0.41 9.55 8.72
CA ASP A 3 0.23 8.44 9.65
C ASP A 3 -1.14 8.49 10.36
N GLU A 4 -1.64 9.66 10.74
CA GLU A 4 -2.99 9.83 11.33
C GLU A 4 -4.12 9.40 10.38
N GLU A 5 -3.97 9.64 9.08
CA GLU A 5 -4.94 9.17 8.08
C GLU A 5 -4.89 7.65 7.95
N LEU A 6 -3.70 7.07 8.08
CA LEU A 6 -3.48 5.63 8.00
C LEU A 6 -4.05 4.92 9.23
N GLU A 7 -3.91 5.50 10.42
CA GLU A 7 -4.55 5.02 11.66
C GLU A 7 -6.08 4.96 11.51
N LYS A 8 -6.70 5.99 10.92
CA LYS A 8 -8.15 5.99 10.65
C LYS A 8 -8.54 4.86 9.70
N VAL A 9 -7.77 4.65 8.63
CA VAL A 9 -8.02 3.54 7.68
C VAL A 9 -7.86 2.18 8.36
N ILE A 10 -6.86 2.04 9.22
CA ILE A 10 -6.68 0.84 10.03
C ILE A 10 -7.87 0.62 10.97
N GLY A 11 -8.40 1.67 11.61
CA GLY A 11 -9.60 1.61 12.41
C GLY A 11 -10.82 1.10 11.63
N LEU A 12 -10.97 1.51 10.36
CA LEU A 12 -12.01 0.97 9.47
C LEU A 12 -11.82 -0.53 9.19
N LEU A 13 -10.60 -0.98 8.91
CA LEU A 13 -10.30 -2.41 8.74
C LEU A 13 -10.62 -3.20 10.01
N ALA A 14 -10.27 -2.66 11.18
CA ALA A 14 -10.58 -3.27 12.48
C ALA A 14 -12.10 -3.35 12.74
N ALA A 15 -12.88 -2.39 12.24
CA ALA A 15 -14.33 -2.40 12.28
C ALA A 15 -14.98 -3.33 11.23
N GLY A 16 -14.17 -4.01 10.40
CA GLY A 16 -14.64 -4.99 9.41
C GLY A 16 -14.84 -4.43 8.00
N GLU A 17 -14.38 -3.20 7.73
CA GLU A 17 -14.33 -2.68 6.36
C GLU A 17 -13.44 -3.58 5.50
N LYS A 18 -13.94 -3.97 4.32
CA LYS A 18 -13.25 -4.91 3.44
C LYS A 18 -12.56 -4.22 2.28
N LYS A 19 -12.90 -2.97 1.99
CA LYS A 19 -12.34 -2.22 0.87
C LYS A 19 -11.78 -0.88 1.34
N ILE A 20 -10.53 -0.63 1.03
CA ILE A 20 -9.86 0.63 1.37
C ILE A 20 -9.09 1.17 0.17
N ASN A 21 -8.96 2.48 0.09
CA ASN A 21 -8.20 3.19 -0.93
C ASN A 21 -7.07 3.95 -0.25
N LEU A 22 -5.85 3.68 -0.65
CA LEU A 22 -4.67 4.34 -0.11
C LEU A 22 -3.92 5.05 -1.22
N LYS A 23 -3.53 6.30 -0.99
CA LYS A 23 -2.71 7.10 -1.92
C LYS A 23 -1.46 7.59 -1.20
N PHE A 24 -0.31 7.06 -1.58
CA PHE A 24 0.98 7.45 -1.02
C PHE A 24 1.72 8.38 -1.96
N PHE A 25 2.49 9.30 -1.39
CA PHE A 25 3.53 9.97 -2.14
C PHE A 25 4.61 8.93 -2.49
N ALA A 26 5.12 8.94 -3.72
CA ALA A 26 5.95 7.87 -4.25
C ALA A 26 7.29 7.69 -3.50
N PHE A 27 7.82 8.75 -2.88
CA PHE A 27 9.00 8.73 -2.02
C PHE A 27 8.73 8.45 -0.53
N TYR A 28 7.47 8.21 -0.14
CA TYR A 28 7.12 7.99 1.26
C TYR A 28 7.50 6.58 1.73
N ASN A 29 7.76 6.44 3.03
CA ASN A 29 7.90 5.15 3.70
C ASN A 29 7.20 5.25 5.05
N CYS A 30 6.39 4.27 5.40
CA CYS A 30 5.75 4.23 6.71
C CYS A 30 5.47 2.81 7.19
N GLU A 31 5.29 2.70 8.50
CA GLU A 31 4.82 1.49 9.16
C GLU A 31 3.95 1.92 10.34
N VAL A 32 2.65 1.72 10.22
CA VAL A 32 1.67 2.12 11.24
C VAL A 32 0.93 0.88 11.72
N ALA A 33 0.85 0.71 13.03
CA ALA A 33 0.15 -0.37 13.69
C ALA A 33 -0.89 0.19 14.63
N GLU A 34 -2.15 -0.20 14.44
CA GLU A 34 -3.28 0.30 15.21
C GLU A 34 -4.36 -0.79 15.28
N SER A 35 -5.08 -0.91 16.40
CA SER A 35 -6.22 -1.83 16.54
C SER A 35 -5.99 -3.28 16.07
N GLY A 36 -4.77 -3.80 16.24
CA GLY A 36 -4.39 -5.17 15.85
C GLY A 36 -4.15 -5.38 14.36
N TRP A 37 -4.05 -4.31 13.57
CA TRP A 37 -3.63 -4.32 12.17
C TRP A 37 -2.32 -3.55 12.01
N THR A 38 -1.61 -3.83 10.92
CA THR A 38 -0.41 -3.08 10.55
C THR A 38 -0.40 -2.88 9.04
N ILE A 39 -0.18 -1.64 8.63
CA ILE A 39 0.12 -1.28 7.24
C ILE A 39 1.55 -0.81 7.18
N LYS A 40 2.30 -1.34 6.20
CA LYS A 40 3.64 -0.85 5.87
C LYS A 40 3.71 -0.53 4.38
N PHE A 41 4.23 0.64 4.06
CA PHE A 41 4.53 1.06 2.71
C PHE A 41 6.02 1.35 2.58
N ARG A 42 6.65 0.85 1.52
CA ARG A 42 8.03 1.18 1.17
C ARG A 42 8.12 1.65 -0.28
N SER A 43 8.83 2.77 -0.47
CA SER A 43 9.10 3.38 -1.76
C SER A 43 9.98 2.48 -2.64
N ALA A 44 9.82 2.65 -3.96
CA ALA A 44 10.73 2.10 -4.97
C ALA A 44 12.00 2.94 -5.17
N TYR A 45 12.04 4.20 -4.72
CA TYR A 45 13.14 5.12 -5.03
C TYR A 45 14.34 4.90 -4.10
N GLU A 46 15.51 4.66 -4.68
CA GLU A 46 16.75 4.37 -3.93
C GLU A 46 17.16 5.51 -2.98
N GLU A 47 16.99 6.76 -3.40
CA GLU A 47 17.25 7.96 -2.59
C GLU A 47 16.42 7.98 -1.28
N PHE A 48 15.32 7.24 -1.24
CA PHE A 48 14.42 7.12 -0.10
C PHE A 48 14.45 5.70 0.50
N GLY A 49 15.54 4.96 0.29
CA GLY A 49 15.73 3.61 0.83
C GLY A 49 14.95 2.51 0.11
N GLY A 50 14.46 2.77 -1.10
CA GLY A 50 13.90 1.77 -2.01
C GLY A 50 14.96 0.90 -2.69
N ASP A 51 14.51 0.01 -3.58
CA ASP A 51 15.35 -0.93 -4.33
C ASP A 51 15.49 -0.58 -5.82
N GLY A 52 15.00 0.59 -6.22
CA GLY A 52 14.95 1.05 -7.60
C GLY A 52 13.84 0.42 -8.45
N LYS A 53 13.04 -0.52 -7.92
CA LYS A 53 12.21 -1.40 -8.75
C LYS A 53 10.76 -1.56 -8.28
N TYR A 54 10.51 -1.73 -6.99
CA TYR A 54 9.18 -2.05 -6.49
C TYR A 54 8.71 -1.11 -5.40
N TYR A 55 7.46 -0.67 -5.50
CA TYR A 55 6.70 -0.23 -4.34
C TYR A 55 6.22 -1.47 -3.60
N TYR A 56 6.50 -1.53 -2.31
CA TYR A 56 6.07 -2.63 -1.47
C TYR A 56 4.97 -2.18 -0.53
N PHE A 57 3.91 -2.99 -0.45
CA PHE A 57 2.81 -2.76 0.49
C PHE A 57 2.53 -4.03 1.27
N TRP A 58 2.72 -3.96 2.59
CA TRP A 58 2.35 -5.03 3.50
C TRP A 58 1.10 -4.68 4.28
N LEU A 59 0.29 -5.72 4.50
CA LEU A 59 -0.83 -5.72 5.42
C LEU A 59 -0.72 -6.92 6.35
N SER A 60 -0.92 -6.70 7.65
CA SER A 60 -1.09 -7.78 8.61
C SER A 60 -2.21 -7.47 9.59
N ASN A 61 -2.78 -8.53 10.15
CA ASN A 61 -3.69 -8.47 11.27
C ASN A 61 -3.24 -9.45 12.36
N LYS A 62 -3.81 -9.32 13.57
CA LYS A 62 -3.55 -10.19 14.72
C LYS A 62 -3.78 -11.69 14.47
N GLU A 63 -4.51 -12.04 13.41
CA GLU A 63 -4.87 -13.43 13.06
C GLU A 63 -3.90 -14.08 12.05
N GLY A 64 -2.79 -13.42 11.71
CA GLY A 64 -1.75 -14.02 10.86
C GLY A 64 -1.77 -13.58 9.39
N GLY A 65 -2.38 -12.44 9.10
CA GLY A 65 -2.32 -11.75 7.80
C GLY A 65 -3.53 -12.04 6.91
N ALA A 66 -4.42 -11.06 6.81
CA ALA A 66 -5.57 -11.13 5.92
C ALA A 66 -5.12 -11.09 4.45
N LYS A 67 -5.39 -12.17 3.70
CA LYS A 67 -5.15 -12.17 2.25
C LYS A 67 -5.94 -11.03 1.63
N PHE A 68 -5.34 -10.38 0.65
CA PHE A 68 -5.98 -9.28 -0.04
C PHE A 68 -5.59 -9.27 -1.51
N LYS A 69 -6.36 -8.57 -2.31
CA LYS A 69 -5.96 -8.17 -3.65
C LYS A 69 -5.97 -6.66 -3.76
N ALA A 70 -5.22 -6.13 -4.71
CA ALA A 70 -5.08 -4.71 -4.92
C ALA A 70 -5.16 -4.37 -6.40
N ILE A 71 -5.80 -3.24 -6.72
CA ILE A 71 -5.56 -2.56 -7.98
C ILE A 71 -4.60 -1.42 -7.70
N ALA A 72 -3.35 -1.57 -8.14
CA ALA A 72 -2.29 -0.58 -8.01
C ALA A 72 -2.21 0.28 -9.28
N ARG A 73 -1.88 1.56 -9.12
CA ARG A 73 -1.67 2.52 -10.22
C ARG A 73 -0.75 3.66 -9.79
N GLU A 74 -0.04 4.23 -10.75
CA GLU A 74 0.73 5.46 -10.56
C GLU A 74 -0.11 6.68 -10.98
N ILE A 75 0.11 7.83 -10.34
CA ILE A 75 -0.69 9.04 -10.58
C ILE A 75 0.22 10.26 -10.75
N ASP A 76 -0.01 11.00 -11.83
CA ASP A 76 0.69 12.25 -12.13
C ASP A 76 0.21 13.39 -11.20
N LEU A 77 1.16 14.14 -10.63
CA LEU A 77 0.87 15.26 -9.72
C LEU A 77 0.15 16.43 -10.40
N ARG A 78 0.45 16.68 -11.68
CA ARG A 78 0.08 17.91 -12.41
C ARG A 78 -1.37 17.87 -12.86
N ASN A 79 -1.84 16.71 -13.32
CA ASN A 79 -3.17 16.55 -13.91
C ASN A 79 -4.01 15.44 -13.27
N GLY A 80 -3.45 14.65 -12.35
CA GLY A 80 -4.15 13.53 -11.69
C GLY A 80 -4.39 12.33 -12.60
N GLU A 81 -3.78 12.28 -13.78
CA GLU A 81 -3.90 11.16 -14.71
C GLU A 81 -3.32 9.88 -14.07
N GLU A 82 -4.07 8.79 -14.16
CA GLU A 82 -3.68 7.49 -13.60
C GLU A 82 -3.13 6.58 -14.69
N LYS A 83 -1.97 5.97 -14.45
CA LYS A 83 -1.25 5.13 -15.40
C LYS A 83 -0.83 3.81 -14.77
N ASN A 84 -0.37 2.90 -15.61
CA ASN A 84 0.32 1.67 -15.22
C ASN A 84 -0.50 0.76 -14.30
N GLN A 85 -1.82 0.72 -14.48
CA GLN A 85 -2.73 -0.07 -13.64
C GLN A 85 -2.35 -1.55 -13.65
N ARG A 86 -2.27 -2.17 -12.48
CA ARG A 86 -2.07 -3.62 -12.30
C ARG A 86 -2.98 -4.17 -11.22
N GLU A 87 -3.59 -5.32 -11.46
CA GLU A 87 -4.21 -6.12 -10.41
C GLU A 87 -3.15 -7.05 -9.81
N LEU A 88 -3.04 -7.05 -8.49
CA LEU A 88 -2.05 -7.79 -7.72
C LEU A 88 -2.76 -8.62 -6.65
N GLN A 89 -2.30 -9.85 -6.46
CA GLN A 89 -2.73 -10.72 -5.39
C GLN A 89 -1.66 -10.73 -4.30
N SER A 90 -2.06 -10.66 -3.03
CA SER A 90 -1.09 -10.71 -1.93
C SER A 90 -0.46 -12.09 -1.81
N GLU A 91 0.84 -12.09 -1.52
CA GLU A 91 1.61 -13.27 -1.17
C GLU A 91 2.01 -13.22 0.30
N ARG A 92 2.18 -14.39 0.91
CA ARG A 92 2.60 -14.47 2.31
C ARG A 92 4.08 -14.10 2.43
N ASP A 93 4.38 -13.15 3.31
CA ASP A 93 5.72 -12.74 3.70
C ASP A 93 5.84 -12.81 5.22
N GLY A 94 6.33 -13.95 5.72
CA GLY A 94 6.33 -14.27 7.15
C GLY A 94 4.92 -14.30 7.75
N THR A 95 4.65 -13.35 8.65
CA THR A 95 3.34 -13.13 9.31
C THR A 95 2.48 -12.07 8.61
N ARG A 96 2.97 -11.49 7.51
CA ARG A 96 2.30 -10.43 6.74
C ARG A 96 1.87 -10.94 5.38
N GLN A 97 0.99 -10.18 4.75
CA GLN A 97 0.65 -10.31 3.34
C GLN A 97 1.28 -9.14 2.58
N LEU A 98 1.89 -9.42 1.43
CA LEU A 98 2.68 -8.46 0.66
C LEU A 98 2.18 -8.41 -0.78
N ILE A 99 2.11 -7.21 -1.35
CA ILE A 99 2.13 -7.00 -2.79
C ILE A 99 3.37 -6.20 -3.20
N LYS A 100 3.91 -6.53 -4.37
CA LYS A 100 5.01 -5.80 -5.02
C LYS A 100 4.46 -5.18 -6.29
N TYR A 101 4.46 -3.86 -6.36
CA TYR A 101 4.04 -3.13 -7.55
C TYR A 101 5.26 -2.54 -8.24
N ILE A 102 5.52 -2.94 -9.47
CA ILE A 102 6.68 -2.46 -10.22
C ILE A 102 6.53 -0.97 -10.50
N LYS A 103 7.57 -0.20 -10.19
CA LYS A 103 7.68 1.20 -10.62
C LYS A 103 7.88 1.21 -12.13
N VAL A 104 7.01 1.91 -12.85
CA VAL A 104 7.07 2.00 -14.31
C VAL A 104 7.51 3.39 -14.73
N ASP A 105 6.89 4.42 -14.16
CA ASP A 105 7.21 5.82 -14.44
C ASP A 105 7.61 6.55 -13.15
N ASP A 106 8.24 7.72 -13.30
CA ASP A 106 8.61 8.61 -12.20
C ASP A 106 7.43 9.50 -11.75
N LEU A 107 6.25 8.90 -11.57
CA LEU A 107 5.05 9.64 -11.14
C LEU A 107 5.03 9.86 -9.62
N ALA A 108 4.37 10.96 -9.22
CA ALA A 108 4.48 11.49 -7.86
C ALA A 108 3.70 10.68 -6.81
N PHE A 109 2.67 9.95 -7.21
CA PHE A 109 1.90 9.14 -6.27
C PHE A 109 1.70 7.71 -6.77
N VAL A 110 1.50 6.82 -5.81
CA VAL A 110 1.01 5.47 -6.04
C VAL A 110 -0.26 5.26 -5.25
N ARG A 111 -1.28 4.66 -5.90
CA ARG A 111 -2.56 4.33 -5.28
C ARG A 111 -2.74 2.83 -5.24
N PHE A 112 -3.23 2.34 -4.11
CA PHE A 112 -3.63 0.95 -3.90
C PHE A 112 -5.11 0.89 -3.52
N ASN A 113 -5.93 0.28 -4.37
CA ASN A 113 -7.31 -0.04 -4.06
C ASN A 113 -7.36 -1.48 -3.53
N ILE A 114 -7.38 -1.64 -2.21
CA ILE A 114 -7.30 -2.94 -1.54
C ILE A 114 -8.69 -3.54 -1.36
N THR A 115 -8.79 -4.85 -1.54
CA THR A 115 -9.94 -5.68 -1.15
C THR A 115 -9.46 -6.86 -0.33
N ILE A 116 -9.90 -6.95 0.92
CA ILE A 116 -9.67 -8.09 1.81
C ILE A 116 -10.46 -9.30 1.32
N LEU A 117 -9.84 -10.50 1.32
CA LEU A 117 -10.41 -11.75 0.84
C LEU A 117 -10.93 -12.64 1.97
#